data_AF-A0A943IK65-F1
#
_entry.id   AF-A0A943IK65-F1
#
_cell.length_a   1.000
_cell.length_b   1.000
_cell.length_c   1.000
_cell.angle_alpha   90.00
_cell.angle_beta   90.00
_cell.angle_gamma   90.00
#
_symmetry.space_group_name_H-M   'P 1'
#
loop_
_entity.id
_entity.type
_entity.pdbx_description
1 polymer ?
#
loop_
_entity_poly.entity_id
_entity_poly.type
_entity_poly.pdbx_seq_one_letter_code
_entity_poly.pdbx_strand_id
1 'polypeptide(L)' 'MKSKGEILGIVLLLSIGALLLGCTIRPPHFLVVLYGHAWRIGSGIVGIFCLLAGILNLFHNQK' A
#
# COMPACT_ATOMS: atom_id res chain seq x y z
N MET A 1 -3.81 -24.55 3.27
CA MET A 1 -2.75 -24.19 2.30
C MET A 1 -3.22 -22.97 1.54
N LYS A 2 -2.45 -21.88 1.58
CA LYS A 2 -2.83 -20.63 0.90
C LYS A 2 -2.68 -20.79 -0.59
N SER A 3 -3.70 -20.44 -1.37
CA SER A 3 -3.65 -20.62 -2.82
C SER A 3 -2.58 -19.70 -3.41
N LYS A 4 -1.88 -20.13 -4.47
CA LYS A 4 -0.84 -19.31 -5.14
C LYS A 4 -1.34 -17.90 -5.47
N GLY A 5 -2.61 -17.77 -5.85
CA GLY A 5 -3.26 -16.49 -6.16
C GLY A 5 -3.44 -15.57 -4.95
N GLU A 6 -3.73 -16.11 -3.76
CA GLU A 6 -3.86 -15.30 -2.54
C GLU A 6 -2.51 -14.76 -2.08
N ILE A 7 -1.46 -15.56 -2.16
CA ILE A 7 -0.10 -15.13 -1.81
C ILE A 7 0.35 -14.02 -2.77
N LEU A 8 0.10 -14.20 -4.08
CA LEU A 8 0.36 -13.16 -5.09
C LEU A 8 -0.40 -11.87 -4.79
N GLY A 9 -1.68 -11.96 -4.44
CA GLY A 9 -2.50 -10.80 -4.07
C GLY A 9 -1.96 -10.06 -2.84
N ILE A 10 -1.54 -10.78 -1.81
CA ILE A 10 -0.95 -10.20 -0.59
C ILE A 10 0.37 -9.51 -0.90
N VAL A 11 1.25 -10.14 -1.68
CA VAL A 11 2.53 -9.56 -2.11
C VAL A 11 2.29 -8.29 -2.93
N LEU A 12 1.33 -8.31 -3.86
CA LEU A 12 0.94 -7.13 -4.66
C LEU A 12 0.45 -5.98 -3.79
N LEU A 13 -0.48 -6.26 -2.85
CA LEU A 13 -1.01 -5.26 -1.91
C LEU A 13 0.10 -4.64 -1.04
N LEU A 14 1.03 -5.47 -0.55
CA LEU A 14 2.19 -5.03 0.23
C LEU A 14 3.13 -4.16 -0.62
N SER A 15 3.46 -4.58 -1.83
CA SER A 15 4.32 -3.81 -2.73
C SER A 15 3.70 -2.46 -3.11
N ILE A 16 2.40 -2.42 -3.40
CA ILE A 16 1.67 -1.19 -3.70
C ILE A 16 1.65 -0.26 -2.47
N GLY A 17 1.33 -0.79 -1.29
CA GLY A 17 1.33 -0.01 -0.05
C GLY A 17 2.70 0.60 0.27
N ALA A 18 3.78 -0.16 0.09
CA ALA A 18 5.15 0.32 0.25
C ALA A 18 5.53 1.38 -0.80
N LEU A 19 5.11 1.21 -2.05
CA LEU A 19 5.34 2.19 -3.12
C LEU A 19 4.65 3.53 -2.81
N LEU A 20 3.39 3.47 -2.36
CA LEU A 20 2.61 4.65 -1.97
C LEU A 20 3.22 5.37 -0.76
N LEU A 21 3.69 4.63 0.24
CA LEU A 21 4.42 5.20 1.38
C LEU A 21 5.75 5.82 0.95
N GLY A 22 6.46 5.18 0.03
CA GLY A 22 7.65 5.73 -0.61
C GLY A 22 7.36 7.06 -1.32
N CYS A 23 6.24 7.15 -2.03
CA CYS A 23 5.77 8.38 -2.67
C CYS A 23 5.38 9.48 -1.67
N THR A 24 4.93 9.11 -0.46
CA THR A 24 4.67 10.07 0.63
C THR A 24 5.97 10.67 1.18
N ILE A 25 7.03 9.85 1.31
CA ILE A 25 8.33 10.30 1.84
C ILE A 25 9.11 11.08 0.78
N ARG A 26 9.19 10.54 -0.44
CA ARG A 26 9.80 11.16 -1.62
C ARG A 26 8.73 11.34 -2.70
N PRO A 27 8.05 12.50 -2.76
CA PRO A 27 7.11 12.77 -3.83
C PRO A 27 7.86 12.71 -5.17
N PRO A 28 7.42 11.87 -6.13
CA PRO A 28 8.04 11.81 -7.43
C PRO A 28 7.84 13.16 -8.15
N HIS A 29 8.91 13.66 -8.77
CA HIS A 29 8.95 14.98 -9.43
C HIS A 29 7.85 15.20 -10.49
N PHE A 30 7.19 14.15 -10.98
CA PHE A 30 6.05 14.23 -11.92
C PHE A 30 4.70 14.54 -11.27
N LEU A 31 4.53 14.23 -9.97
CA LEU A 31 3.32 14.53 -9.20
C LEU A 31 3.38 15.91 -8.53
N VAL A 32 4.39 16.71 -8.90
CA VAL A 32 4.58 18.11 -8.47
C VAL A 32 3.37 18.98 -8.82
N VAL A 33 2.54 18.61 -9.78
CA VAL A 33 1.29 19.34 -10.08
C VAL A 33 0.27 19.24 -8.93
N LEU A 34 0.32 18.18 -8.12
CA LEU A 34 -0.49 18.00 -6.91
C LEU A 34 0.33 18.30 -5.63
N TYR A 35 1.13 19.37 -5.64
CA TYR A 35 2.01 19.84 -4.54
C TYR A 35 1.30 20.23 -3.22
N GLY A 36 0.13 19.66 -2.93
CA GLY A 36 -0.57 19.87 -1.68
C GLY A 36 -0.17 18.85 -0.61
N HIS A 37 -0.22 19.29 0.66
CA HIS A 37 -0.22 18.43 1.84
C HIS A 37 -1.20 17.24 1.71
N ALA A 38 -2.29 17.45 0.96
CA ALA A 38 -3.31 16.47 0.63
C ALA A 38 -2.77 15.23 -0.11
N TRP A 39 -1.81 15.37 -1.04
CA TRP A 39 -1.26 14.21 -1.77
C TRP A 39 -0.43 13.32 -0.85
N ARG A 40 0.39 13.94 0.03
CA ARG A 40 1.16 13.24 1.06
C ARG A 40 0.25 12.50 2.04
N ILE A 41 -0.78 13.18 2.53
CA ILE A 41 -1.72 12.61 3.50
C ILE A 41 -2.55 11.50 2.85
N GLY A 42 -3.08 11.73 1.65
CA GLY A 42 -3.85 10.74 0.90
C GLY A 42 -3.05 9.49 0.55
N SER A 43 -1.84 9.66 -0.01
CA SER A 43 -0.95 8.55 -0.34
C SER A 43 -0.51 7.78 0.92
N GLY A 44 -0.26 8.48 2.03
CA GLY A 44 0.06 7.86 3.32
C GLY A 44 -1.10 7.01 3.87
N ILE A 45 -2.31 7.57 3.90
CA ILE A 45 -3.52 6.87 4.39
C ILE A 45 -3.81 5.64 3.52
N VAL A 46 -3.80 5.77 2.20
CA VAL A 46 -4.06 4.66 1.27
C VAL A 46 -2.95 3.60 1.36
N GLY A 47 -1.69 4.01 1.51
CA GLY A 47 -0.56 3.09 1.70
C GLY A 47 -0.66 2.28 3.00
N ILE A 48 -0.99 2.93 4.11
CA ILE A 48 -1.21 2.26 5.41
C ILE A 48 -2.41 1.31 5.32
N PHE A 49 -3.50 1.73 4.67
CA PHE A 49 -4.67 0.89 4.48
C PHE A 49 -4.36 -0.37 3.65
N CYS A 50 -3.59 -0.24 2.56
CA CYS A 50 -3.15 -1.39 1.76
C CYS A 50 -2.26 -2.35 2.56
N LEU A 51 -1.35 -1.83 3.40
CA LEU A 51 -0.54 -2.66 4.29
C LEU A 51 -1.40 -3.41 5.32
N LEU A 52 -2.33 -2.71 5.97
CA LEU A 52 -3.27 -3.30 6.92
C LEU A 52 -4.11 -4.38 6.24
N ALA A 53 -4.64 -4.13 5.04
CA ALA A 53 -5.39 -5.10 4.27
C ALA A 53 -4.55 -6.34 3.93
N GLY A 54 -3.30 -6.15 3.51
CA GLY A 54 -2.36 -7.25 3.24
C GLY A 54 -2.07 -8.10 4.50
N ILE A 55 -1.82 -7.45 5.64
CA ILE A 55 -1.56 -8.12 6.93
C ILE A 55 -2.82 -8.84 7.45
N LEU A 56 -3.98 -8.17 7.41
CA LEU A 56 -5.27 -8.76 7.79
C LEU A 56 -5.58 -9.97 6.92
N ASN A 57 -5.35 -9.90 5.61
CA ASN A 57 -5.53 -11.05 4.72
C ASN A 57 -4.51 -12.17 4.97
N LEU A 58 -3.33 -11.81 5.49
CA LEU A 58 -2.35 -12.78 5.98
C LEU A 58 -2.89 -13.55 7.21
N PHE A 59 -3.46 -12.82 8.18
CA PHE A 59 -3.98 -13.32 9.46
C PHE A 59 -5.38 -13.95 9.38
N HIS A 60 -6.24 -13.54 8.45
CA HIS A 60 -7.61 -14.06 8.32
C HIS A 60 -7.62 -15.58 8.07
N ASN A 61 -6.59 -16.08 7.40
CA ASN A 61 -6.41 -17.51 7.09
C ASN A 61 -5.79 -18.32 8.25
N GLN A 62 -5.71 -17.77 9.47
CA GLN A 62 -5.26 -18.50 10.68
C GLN A 62 -6.43 -19.09 11.50
N LYS A 63 -7.67 -19.03 10.99
CA LYS A 63 -8.84 -19.76 11.51
C LYS A 63 -9.27 -20.83 10.51
#